data_AF-A0A6A4IN31-F1
#
_entry.id   AF-A0A6A4IN31-F1
#
_cell.length_a   1.000
_cell.length_b   1.000
_cell.length_c   1.000
_cell.angle_alpha   90.00
_cell.angle_beta   90.00
_cell.angle_gamma   90.00
#
_symmetry.space_group_name_H-M   'P 1'
#
loop_
_entity.id
_entity.type
_entity.pdbx_description
1 polymer ?
#
loop_
_entity_poly.entity_id
_entity_poly.type
_entity_poly.pdbx_seq_one_letter_code
_entity_poly.pdbx_strand_id
1 'polypeptide(L)'
;MSSSCQGLLAALKDCLMRSDCVMKQGNLPSDCLKNHTDELPEECQSLRKATFECKRGMLDMRKRFRGNIIGSRFQYDPVPDKPSESLGSDS
;
A
#
# COMPACT_ATOMS: atom_id res chain seq x y z
N MET A 1 -13.89 -5.58 12.88
CA MET A 1 -13.13 -4.78 13.86
C MET A 1 -12.42 -3.66 13.12
N SER A 2 -12.67 -2.42 13.53
CA SER A 2 -12.27 -1.18 12.87
C SER A 2 -10.75 -0.95 12.91
N SER A 3 -9.99 -1.59 12.03
CA SER A 3 -8.61 -1.19 11.78
C SER A 3 -8.59 -0.21 10.62
N SER A 4 -8.47 1.07 10.94
CA SER A 4 -8.41 2.17 9.97
C SER A 4 -7.30 2.02 8.91
N CYS A 5 -6.38 1.06 9.04
CA CYS A 5 -5.32 0.84 8.06
C CYS A 5 -5.46 -0.48 7.27
N GLN A 6 -6.56 -1.23 7.42
CA GLN A 6 -6.73 -2.54 6.76
C GLN A 6 -6.71 -2.42 5.23
N GLY A 7 -7.37 -1.42 4.67
CA GLY A 7 -7.37 -1.19 3.21
C GLY A 7 -5.98 -0.88 2.67
N LEU A 8 -5.22 -0.01 3.36
CA LEU A 8 -3.83 0.29 3.00
C LEU A 8 -2.92 -0.94 3.11
N LEU A 9 -3.12 -1.76 4.15
CA LEU A 9 -2.37 -3.01 4.32
C LEU A 9 -2.68 -4.04 3.24
N ALA A 10 -3.95 -4.17 2.84
CA ALA A 10 -4.37 -5.05 1.76
C ALA A 10 -3.74 -4.59 0.43
N ALA A 11 -3.86 -3.31 0.10
CA ALA A 11 -3.25 -2.70 -1.06
C ALA A 11 -1.73 -2.93 -1.12
N LEU A 12 -1.04 -2.69 -0.01
CA LEU A 12 0.41 -2.88 0.07
C LEU A 12 0.79 -4.35 -0.13
N LYS A 13 0.03 -5.29 0.45
CA LYS A 13 0.28 -6.72 0.28
C LYS A 13 0.12 -7.11 -1.19
N ASP A 14 -0.95 -6.69 -1.83
CA ASP A 14 -1.22 -7.02 -3.23
C ASP A 14 -0.16 -6.42 -4.16
N CYS A 15 0.27 -5.18 -3.89
CA CYS A 15 1.37 -4.56 -4.61
C CYS A 15 2.68 -5.36 -4.47
N LEU A 16 3.01 -5.83 -3.26
CA LEU A 16 4.21 -6.66 -3.04
C LEU A 16 4.11 -8.01 -3.75
N MET A 17 2.94 -8.65 -3.74
CA MET A 17 2.73 -9.92 -4.44
C MET A 17 2.95 -9.79 -5.94
N ARG A 18 2.66 -8.62 -6.54
CA ARG A 18 2.90 -8.33 -7.96
C ARG A 18 4.31 -7.82 -8.26
N SER A 19 5.06 -7.44 -7.22
CA SER A 19 6.38 -6.83 -7.40
C SER A 19 7.44 -7.86 -7.77
N ASP A 20 8.46 -7.39 -8.47
CA ASP A 20 9.61 -8.20 -8.90
C ASP A 20 10.35 -8.84 -7.72
N CYS A 21 10.36 -8.21 -6.54
CA CYS A 21 11.03 -8.79 -5.38
C CYS A 21 10.40 -10.10 -4.91
N VAL A 22 9.07 -10.23 -4.99
CA VAL A 22 8.39 -11.49 -4.64
C VAL A 22 8.32 -12.43 -5.84
N MET A 23 7.98 -11.90 -7.02
CA MET A 23 7.76 -12.71 -8.22
C MET A 23 9.06 -13.23 -8.86
N LYS A 24 10.11 -12.39 -8.95
CA LYS A 24 11.38 -12.76 -9.59
C LYS A 24 12.38 -13.33 -8.58
N GLN A 25 12.51 -12.72 -7.40
CA GLN A 25 13.51 -13.15 -6.41
C GLN A 25 12.98 -14.22 -5.45
N GLY A 26 11.66 -14.38 -5.32
CA GLY A 26 11.06 -15.35 -4.39
C GLY A 26 11.21 -14.97 -2.92
N ASN A 27 11.53 -13.71 -2.62
CA ASN A 27 11.67 -13.22 -1.25
C ASN A 27 10.31 -13.06 -0.57
N LEU A 28 10.30 -13.11 0.76
CA LEU A 28 9.06 -12.84 1.50
C LEU A 28 8.67 -11.35 1.33
N PRO A 29 7.37 -11.03 1.22
CA PRO A 29 6.90 -9.64 1.14
C PRO A 29 7.42 -8.74 2.27
N SER A 30 7.57 -9.31 3.48
CA SER A 30 8.15 -8.63 4.63
C SER A 30 9.64 -8.33 4.49
N ASP A 31 10.37 -9.16 3.74
CA ASP A 31 11.79 -9.00 3.48
C ASP A 31 12.01 -7.96 2.36
N CYS A 32 11.18 -8.00 1.32
CA CYS A 32 11.12 -6.97 0.29
C CYS A 32 10.90 -5.57 0.86
N LEU A 33 10.03 -5.45 1.88
CA LEU A 33 9.83 -4.19 2.59
C LEU A 33 11.02 -3.77 3.47
N LYS A 34 11.89 -4.67 3.91
CA LYS A 34 12.99 -4.30 4.81
C LYS A 34 14.26 -3.98 4.04
N ASN A 35 14.58 -4.81 3.05
CA ASN A 35 15.88 -4.84 2.41
C ASN A 35 15.85 -4.40 0.94
N HIS A 36 14.69 -4.48 0.28
CA HIS A 36 14.56 -4.20 -1.16
C HIS A 36 13.58 -3.07 -1.46
N THR A 37 13.48 -2.07 -0.60
CA THR A 37 12.54 -0.95 -0.79
C THR A 37 12.76 -0.17 -2.07
N ASP A 38 14.02 -0.05 -2.48
CA ASP A 38 14.41 0.78 -3.62
C ASP A 38 14.14 0.06 -4.95
N GLU A 39 14.04 -1.27 -4.91
CA GLU A 39 13.68 -2.13 -6.04
C GLU A 39 12.16 -2.24 -6.23
N LEU A 40 11.37 -1.81 -5.24
CA LEU A 40 9.92 -1.82 -5.34
C LEU A 40 9.42 -0.69 -6.24
N PRO A 41 8.34 -0.93 -7.02
CA PRO A 41 7.72 0.11 -7.82
C PRO A 41 7.20 1.26 -6.95
N GLU A 42 7.15 2.46 -7.52
CA GLU A 42 6.77 3.70 -6.83
C GLU A 42 5.40 3.58 -6.12
N GLU A 43 4.46 2.86 -6.74
CA GLU A 43 3.14 2.57 -6.15
C GLU A 43 3.27 1.85 -4.80
N CYS A 44 4.09 0.79 -4.72
CA CYS A 44 4.33 0.07 -3.47
C CYS A 44 5.02 0.95 -2.42
N GLN A 45 5.94 1.83 -2.85
CA GLN A 45 6.61 2.76 -1.95
C GLN A 45 5.64 3.81 -1.37
N SER A 46 4.71 4.31 -2.19
CA SER A 46 3.63 5.21 -1.76
C SER A 46 2.71 4.52 -0.75
N LEU A 47 2.25 3.31 -1.06
CA LEU A 47 1.42 2.50 -0.16
C LEU A 47 2.13 2.21 1.17
N ARG A 48 3.44 1.93 1.15
CA ARG A 48 4.25 1.77 2.37
C ARG A 48 4.22 3.04 3.23
N LYS A 49 4.46 4.21 2.63
CA LYS A 49 4.42 5.50 3.34
C LYS A 49 3.04 5.76 3.95
N ALA A 50 1.98 5.59 3.16
CA ALA A 50 0.61 5.77 3.62
C ALA A 50 0.25 4.81 4.77
N THR A 51 0.67 3.54 4.68
CA THR A 51 0.46 2.54 5.73
C THR A 51 1.22 2.90 7.02
N PHE A 52 2.45 3.39 6.89
CA PHE A 52 3.25 3.85 8.03
C PHE A 52 2.61 5.06 8.71
N GLU A 53 2.17 6.06 7.93
CA GLU A 53 1.47 7.23 8.44
C GLU A 53 0.15 6.87 9.12
N CYS A 54 -0.60 5.93 8.53
CA CYS A 54 -1.84 5.43 9.11
C CYS A 54 -1.59 4.78 10.48
N LYS A 55 -0.61 3.86 10.57
CA LYS A 55 -0.24 3.23 11.84
C LYS A 55 0.29 4.24 12.86
N ARG A 56 1.11 5.20 12.42
CA ARG A 56 1.62 6.27 13.28
C ARG A 56 0.47 7.14 13.82
N GLY A 57 -0.53 7.45 13.00
CA GLY A 57 -1.72 8.18 13.40
C GLY A 57 -2.61 7.43 14.39
N MET A 58 -2.62 6.09 14.36
CA MET A 58 -3.33 5.27 15.35
C MET A 58 -2.63 5.21 16.71
N LEU A 59 -1.29 5.22 16.71
CA LEU A 59 -0.46 5.21 17.91
C LEU A 59 -0.40 6.59 18.59
N ASP A 60 -0.47 7.67 17.81
CA ASP A 60 -0.44 9.03 18.35
C ASP A 60 -1.78 9.42 18.99
N MET A 61 -1.83 9.38 20.32
CA MET A 61 -2.99 9.77 21.14
C MET A 61 -3.45 11.21 20.87
N ARG A 62 -2.56 12.12 20.48
CA ARG A 62 -2.92 13.53 20.17
C ARG A 62 -3.74 13.65 18.89
N LYS A 63 -3.60 12.71 17.94
CA LYS A 63 -4.41 12.66 16.72
C LYS A 63 -5.76 11.97 16.91
N ARG A 64 -5.98 11.25 18.02
CA ARG A 64 -7.26 10.61 18.32
C ARG A 64 -8.39 11.61 18.54
N PHE A 65 -8.09 12.79 19.09
CA PHE A 65 -9.09 13.85 19.31
C PHE A 65 -9.53 14.58 18.04
N ARG A 66 -8.70 14.59 16.98
CA ARG A 66 -9.00 15.25 15.70
C ARG A 66 -9.38 14.28 14.57
N GLY A 67 -9.40 12.97 14.86
CA GLY A 67 -9.66 11.93 13.87
C GLY A 67 -8.44 11.61 13.00
N ASN A 68 -8.18 10.32 12.78
CA ASN A 68 -7.14 9.86 11.85
C ASN A 68 -7.71 9.78 10.42
N ILE A 69 -7.68 10.90 9.68
CA ILE A 69 -8.33 11.04 8.36
C ILE A 69 -7.69 10.16 7.28
N ILE A 70 -6.39 9.85 7.40
CA ILE A 70 -5.64 9.04 6.41
C ILE A 70 -6.22 7.62 6.30
N GLY A 71 -6.60 7.00 7.42
CA GLY A 71 -7.06 5.61 7.43
C GLY A 71 -8.57 5.46 7.24
N SER A 72 -9.36 6.44 7.69
CA SER A 72 -10.81 6.29 7.73
C SER A 72 -11.50 6.35 6.36
N ARG A 73 -10.83 6.85 5.31
CA ARG A 73 -11.42 7.04 3.97
C ARG A 73 -10.79 6.21 2.86
N PHE A 74 -9.76 5.41 3.15
CA PHE A 74 -9.10 4.60 2.12
C PHE A 74 -9.87 3.28 1.90
N GLN A 75 -10.66 3.23 0.83
CA GLN A 75 -11.16 1.97 0.27
C GLN A 75 -10.16 1.48 -0.78
N TYR A 76 -9.74 0.23 -0.65
CA TYR A 76 -8.92 -0.44 -1.65
C TYR A 76 -9.81 -1.40 -2.42
N ASP A 77 -9.97 -1.15 -3.71
CA ASP A 77 -10.60 -2.07 -4.64
C ASP A 77 -9.48 -2.86 -5.34
N PRO A 78 -9.42 -4.20 -5.19
CA PRO A 78 -8.38 -5.00 -5.83
C PRO A 78 -8.50 -4.88 -7.35
N VAL A 79 -7.45 -4.38 -8.00
CA VAL A 79 -7.41 -4.24 -9.47
C VAL A 79 -7.38 -5.65 -10.07
N PRO A 80 -8.41 -6.10 -10.81
CA PRO A 80 -8.33 -7.38 -11.51
C PRO A 80 -7.19 -7.31 -12.54
N ASP A 81 -6.33 -8.34 -12.58
CA ASP A 81 -5.21 -8.44 -13.52
C ASP A 81 -5.72 -8.28 -14.96
N LYS A 82 -5.58 -7.07 -15.51
CA LYS A 82 -5.86 -6.78 -16.93
C LYS A 82 -4.54 -6.81 -17.69
N PRO A 83 -4.44 -7.56 -18.79
CA PRO A 83 -3.33 -7.41 -19.71
C PRO A 83 -3.35 -6.00 -20.28
N SER A 84 -2.17 -5.38 -20.31
CA SER A 84 -1.89 -4.05 -20.81
C SER A 84 -2.26 -3.89 -22.29
N GLU A 85 -3.32 -3.15 -22.59
CA GLU A 85 -3.63 -2.46 -23.84
C GLU A 85 -4.63 -1.34 -23.46
N SER A 86 -4.62 -0.09 -23.92
CA SER A 86 -3.73 0.78 -24.70
C SER A 86 -4.43 2.16 -24.72
N LEU A 87 -3.63 3.24 -24.67
CA LEU A 87 -3.86 4.63 -25.18
C LEU A 87 -5.23 5.36 -25.11
N GLY A 88 -5.16 6.66 -24.78
CA GLY A 88 -6.07 7.73 -25.26
C GLY A 88 -6.51 8.71 -24.16
N SER A 89 -5.86 9.86 -23.93
CA SER A 89 -5.98 11.14 -24.67
C SER A 89 -7.33 11.86 -24.49
N ASP A 90 -7.26 13.03 -23.85
CA ASP A 90 -7.98 14.29 -24.15
C ASP A 90 -9.53 14.34 -24.21
N SER A 91 -10.14 15.08 -23.28
CA SER A 91 -11.16 16.12 -23.52
C SER A 91 -11.56 16.82 -22.21
#